data_AF-A0A800M9L4-F1
#
_entry.id   AF-A0A800M9L4-F1
#
_cell.length_a   1.000
_cell.length_b   1.000
_cell.length_c   1.000
_cell.angle_alpha   90.00
_cell.angle_beta   90.00
_cell.angle_gamma   90.00
#
_symmetry.space_group_name_H-M   'P 1'
#
loop_
_entity.id
_entity.type
_entity.pdbx_description
1 polymer ?
#
loop_
_entity_poly.entity_id
_entity_poly.type
_entity_poly.pdbx_seq_one_letter_code
_entity_poly.pdbx_strand_id
1 'polypeptide(L)'
;MRTAGFILLLAVTANVPAVDLPALRKQAAAGKAAAQYQLGELLHEAREVARDLDAARRWATQAAEQGHARAQYRFASMQLLGEGGPRDVPGGLDLFKKCLPALTQEAEGGEADAQGKLGILFARGVGVKQDAKAAAQWFSKAAKQGNIKAQADLASAYLAGQGIEANPTKAGQWFTRAAKVGYGPAMIHLASLELQGRGRRQNLKVGKQWLVKAAAVKHPGDARRARTLLERLATQAPRLLPDMDALTARADKGEIDAQLELARRHETGAGLSVDTSQTIAWYLRAVRLGSPEAAHRLGGMFALGRGVKKNSVRAGRFWSLSARLGYPAAQIDWGVMCAKGEGTPRDTAQAYYWFVVARQSVADPKQIATLDQLQALASIELTPDEVFDIPQVAGKFLAPKASALRKAMALAEYGEGAAQFELGQALAEGTGLGKKPAEAFVWFSLAAKQKVKNAGQARDALKLSDKEKAAAQKKIKAFKPLPAPKGD
;
A
#
# COMPACT_ATOMS: atom_id res chain seq x y z
N MET A 1 6.29 -38.98 13.35
CA MET A 1 6.49 -39.32 11.92
C MET A 1 5.82 -38.26 11.06
N ARG A 2 6.59 -37.66 10.13
CA ARG A 2 6.21 -36.99 8.86
C ARG A 2 5.11 -35.90 8.96
N THR A 3 5.38 -34.64 8.64
CA THR A 3 5.81 -34.19 7.30
C THR A 3 6.66 -32.92 7.38
N ALA A 4 7.94 -33.05 7.04
CA ALA A 4 8.80 -31.93 6.69
C ALA A 4 8.34 -31.39 5.32
N GLY A 5 7.80 -30.18 5.30
CA GLY A 5 7.54 -29.44 4.07
C GLY A 5 8.87 -29.04 3.42
N PHE A 6 9.40 -29.91 2.57
CA PHE A 6 10.46 -29.58 1.63
C PHE A 6 9.96 -28.44 0.73
N ILE A 7 10.39 -27.21 1.00
CA ILE A 7 10.36 -26.17 -0.03
C ILE A 7 11.42 -26.57 -1.03
N LEU A 8 10.98 -27.25 -2.09
CA LEU A 8 11.74 -27.51 -3.30
C LEU A 8 12.12 -26.13 -3.89
N LEU A 9 13.28 -25.61 -3.48
CA LEU A 9 13.95 -24.51 -4.15
C LEU A 9 14.42 -25.06 -5.50
N LEU A 10 13.51 -25.14 -6.46
CA LEU A 10 13.85 -25.28 -7.88
C LEU A 10 14.65 -24.04 -8.25
N ALA A 11 15.97 -24.17 -8.15
CA ALA A 11 16.92 -23.26 -8.74
C ALA A 11 16.79 -23.40 -10.26
N VAL A 12 15.78 -22.73 -10.83
CA VAL A 12 15.87 -22.29 -12.22
C VAL A 12 16.92 -21.18 -12.20
N THR A 13 18.19 -21.57 -12.20
CA THR A 13 19.25 -20.70 -12.69
C THR A 13 18.89 -20.45 -14.14
N ALA A 14 18.25 -19.33 -14.42
CA ALA A 14 18.30 -18.77 -15.76
C ALA A 14 19.79 -18.55 -16.04
N ASN A 15 20.38 -19.55 -16.69
CA ASN A 15 21.75 -19.54 -17.14
C ASN A 15 21.77 -18.47 -18.23
N VAL A 16 22.03 -17.21 -17.83
CA VAL A 16 22.34 -16.17 -18.80
C VAL A 16 23.61 -16.67 -19.49
N PRO A 17 23.56 -16.99 -20.80
CA PRO A 17 24.71 -17.57 -21.47
C PRO A 17 25.90 -16.63 -21.27
N ALA A 18 27.02 -17.20 -20.80
CA ALA A 18 28.25 -16.45 -20.62
C ALA A 18 28.60 -15.76 -21.94
N VAL A 19 28.94 -14.47 -21.88
CA VAL A 19 29.27 -13.74 -23.09
C VAL A 19 30.58 -14.30 -23.65
N ASP A 20 30.60 -14.66 -24.93
CA ASP A 20 31.85 -15.01 -25.63
C ASP A 20 32.71 -13.73 -25.78
N LEU A 21 33.50 -13.45 -24.75
CA LEU A 21 34.35 -12.25 -24.66
C LEU A 21 35.38 -12.18 -25.81
N PRO A 22 36.09 -13.26 -26.19
CA PRO A 22 36.95 -13.25 -27.36
C PRO A 22 36.23 -12.86 -28.65
N ALA A 23 35.09 -13.49 -28.95
CA ALA A 23 34.32 -13.15 -30.15
C ALA A 23 33.79 -11.72 -30.10
N LEU A 24 33.30 -11.27 -28.95
CA LEU A 24 32.80 -9.91 -28.76
C LEU A 24 33.90 -8.88 -28.99
N ARG A 25 35.10 -9.10 -28.46
CA ARG A 25 36.26 -8.22 -28.67
C ARG A 25 36.66 -8.16 -30.15
N LYS A 26 36.66 -9.30 -30.84
CA LYS A 26 36.94 -9.35 -32.29
C LYS A 26 35.90 -8.55 -33.08
N GLN A 27 34.61 -8.70 -32.75
CA GLN A 27 33.53 -7.96 -33.40
C GLN A 27 33.58 -6.45 -33.12
N ALA A 28 33.89 -6.06 -31.88
CA ALA A 28 34.05 -4.66 -31.51
C ALA A 28 35.24 -4.01 -32.25
N ALA A 29 36.37 -4.73 -32.34
CA ALA A 29 37.54 -4.30 -33.10
C ALA A 29 37.28 -4.21 -34.61
N ALA A 30 36.38 -5.06 -35.13
CA ALA A 30 35.92 -4.99 -36.52
C ALA A 30 34.88 -3.88 -36.78
N GLY A 31 34.62 -3.00 -35.81
CA GLY A 31 33.76 -1.83 -36.00
C GLY A 31 32.27 -2.07 -35.80
N LYS A 32 31.81 -3.24 -35.32
CA LYS A 32 30.37 -3.49 -35.14
C LYS A 32 29.82 -2.71 -33.94
N ALA A 33 29.01 -1.67 -34.17
CA ALA A 33 28.45 -0.81 -33.12
C ALA A 33 27.79 -1.55 -31.94
N ALA A 34 26.99 -2.59 -32.21
CA ALA A 34 26.33 -3.36 -31.16
C ALA A 34 27.34 -4.12 -30.26
N ALA A 35 28.41 -4.66 -30.85
CA ALA A 35 29.47 -5.35 -30.11
C ALA A 35 30.31 -4.37 -29.29
N GLN A 36 30.61 -3.20 -29.86
CA GLN A 36 31.29 -2.11 -29.15
C GLN A 36 30.46 -1.64 -27.94
N TYR A 37 29.16 -1.42 -28.13
CA TYR A 37 28.25 -1.06 -27.06
C TYR A 37 28.22 -2.11 -25.95
N GLN A 38 28.02 -3.38 -26.31
CA GLN A 38 27.97 -4.48 -25.33
C GLN A 38 29.29 -4.61 -24.57
N LEU A 39 30.44 -4.52 -25.24
CA LEU A 39 31.74 -4.54 -24.59
C LEU A 39 31.92 -3.35 -23.64
N GLY A 40 31.48 -2.15 -24.06
CA GLY A 40 31.46 -0.96 -23.22
C GLY A 40 30.62 -1.13 -21.96
N GLU A 41 29.43 -1.74 -22.05
CA GLU A 41 28.60 -2.06 -20.89
C GLU A 41 29.29 -3.05 -19.92
N LEU A 42 29.92 -4.10 -20.44
CA LEU A 42 30.60 -5.09 -19.60
C LEU A 42 31.77 -4.47 -18.82
N LEU A 43 32.57 -3.64 -19.48
CA LEU A 43 33.69 -2.91 -18.87
C LEU A 43 33.20 -1.83 -17.88
N HIS A 44 32.11 -1.15 -18.19
CA HIS A 44 31.52 -0.14 -17.30
C HIS A 44 30.99 -0.77 -16.00
N GLU A 45 30.29 -1.90 -16.10
CA GLU A 45 29.59 -2.54 -15.00
C GLU A 45 30.45 -3.58 -14.25
N ALA A 46 31.67 -3.84 -14.71
CA ALA A 46 32.52 -4.92 -14.21
C ALA A 46 31.83 -6.30 -14.26
N ARG A 47 31.06 -6.55 -15.33
CA ARG A 47 30.39 -7.84 -15.56
C ARG A 47 31.33 -8.77 -16.30
N GLU A 48 31.71 -9.88 -15.67
CA GLU A 48 32.65 -10.89 -16.18
C GLU A 48 34.10 -10.39 -16.33
N VAL A 49 34.31 -9.12 -16.67
CA VAL A 49 35.61 -8.43 -16.79
C VAL A 49 35.86 -7.47 -15.63
N ALA A 50 37.12 -7.03 -15.48
CA ALA A 50 37.46 -5.94 -14.56
C ALA A 50 36.85 -4.61 -15.05
N ARG A 51 36.54 -3.71 -14.11
CA ARG A 51 36.01 -2.39 -14.47
C ARG A 51 37.10 -1.59 -15.18
N ASP A 52 36.77 -1.03 -16.33
CA ASP A 52 37.66 -0.13 -17.09
C ASP A 52 36.80 0.97 -17.70
N LEU A 53 36.79 2.14 -17.05
CA LEU A 53 35.96 3.26 -17.45
C LEU A 53 36.49 3.96 -18.71
N ASP A 54 37.81 3.96 -18.91
CA ASP A 54 38.42 4.60 -20.07
C ASP A 54 38.11 3.79 -21.33
N ALA A 55 38.30 2.46 -21.28
CA ALA A 55 37.93 1.58 -22.37
C ALA A 55 36.42 1.55 -22.60
N ALA A 56 35.61 1.52 -21.53
CA ALA A 56 34.15 1.60 -21.65
C ALA A 56 33.70 2.88 -22.37
N ARG A 57 34.29 4.02 -22.00
CA ARG A 57 33.98 5.31 -22.64
C ARG A 57 34.37 5.29 -24.12
N ARG A 58 35.58 4.82 -24.44
CA ARG A 58 36.06 4.72 -25.83
C ARG A 58 35.12 3.89 -26.70
N TRP A 59 34.74 2.69 -26.25
CA TRP A 59 33.81 1.85 -27.00
C TRP A 59 32.41 2.44 -27.12
N ALA A 60 31.90 3.08 -26.05
CA ALA A 60 30.62 3.78 -26.09
C ALA A 60 30.65 4.95 -27.08
N THR A 61 31.73 5.74 -27.13
CA THR A 61 31.91 6.83 -28.08
C THR A 61 31.92 6.33 -29.52
N GLN A 62 32.73 5.31 -29.84
CA GLN A 62 32.81 4.75 -31.20
C GLN A 62 31.46 4.22 -31.70
N ALA A 63 30.70 3.53 -30.84
CA ALA A 63 29.37 3.05 -31.20
C ALA A 63 28.34 4.19 -31.29
N ALA A 64 28.47 5.22 -30.45
CA ALA A 64 27.60 6.40 -30.47
C ALA A 64 27.76 7.24 -31.75
N GLU A 65 29.00 7.39 -32.23
CA GLU A 65 29.35 8.06 -33.49
C GLU A 65 28.75 7.35 -34.71
N GLN A 66 28.56 6.03 -34.64
CA GLN A 66 27.85 5.24 -35.65
C GLN A 66 26.31 5.32 -35.54
N GLY A 67 25.77 6.13 -34.62
CA GLY A 67 24.32 6.30 -34.46
C GLY A 67 23.63 5.27 -33.56
N HIS A 68 24.37 4.39 -32.87
CA HIS A 68 23.76 3.37 -32.01
C HIS A 68 23.11 4.00 -30.76
N ALA A 69 21.78 3.99 -30.69
CA ALA A 69 21.01 4.76 -29.71
C ALA A 69 21.37 4.44 -28.25
N ARG A 70 21.49 3.16 -27.89
CA ARG A 70 21.88 2.73 -26.54
C ARG A 70 23.33 3.10 -26.18
N ALA A 71 24.21 3.22 -27.18
CA ALA A 71 25.59 3.65 -26.96
C ALA A 71 25.65 5.16 -26.76
N GLN A 72 24.86 5.93 -27.52
CA GLN A 72 24.68 7.35 -27.29
C GLN A 72 24.15 7.62 -25.88
N TYR A 73 23.15 6.86 -25.41
CA TYR A 73 22.70 6.92 -24.02
C TYR A 73 23.83 6.67 -23.02
N ARG A 74 24.65 5.62 -23.24
CA ARG A 74 25.77 5.30 -22.34
C ARG A 74 26.80 6.42 -22.33
N PHE A 75 27.24 6.86 -23.51
CA PHE A 75 28.23 7.93 -23.63
C PHE A 75 27.72 9.23 -22.98
N ALA A 76 26.45 9.58 -23.20
CA ALA A 76 25.78 10.71 -22.56
C ALA A 76 25.81 10.59 -21.03
N SER A 77 25.49 9.42 -20.49
CA SER A 77 25.56 9.16 -19.04
C SER A 77 26.98 9.34 -18.50
N MET A 78 27.99 8.85 -19.21
CA MET A 78 29.39 8.97 -18.80
C MET A 78 29.88 10.42 -18.86
N GLN A 79 29.46 11.21 -19.86
CA GLN A 79 29.73 12.65 -19.93
C GLN A 79 29.11 13.41 -18.75
N LEU A 80 27.84 13.14 -18.42
CA LEU A 80 27.18 13.79 -17.28
C LEU A 80 27.89 13.54 -15.94
N LEU A 81 28.39 12.31 -15.76
CA LEU A 81 29.01 11.86 -14.51
C LEU A 81 30.53 12.07 -14.46
N GLY A 82 31.19 12.37 -15.59
CA GLY A 82 32.65 12.44 -15.69
C GLY A 82 33.33 11.07 -15.50
N GLU A 83 32.68 9.99 -15.94
CA GLU A 83 33.22 8.64 -15.84
C GLU A 83 34.16 8.35 -17.02
N GLY A 84 35.43 8.05 -16.75
CA GLY A 84 36.45 7.76 -17.78
C GLY A 84 36.85 8.97 -18.64
N GLY A 85 36.62 10.20 -18.14
CA GLY A 85 36.94 11.43 -18.85
C GLY A 85 36.37 12.69 -18.18
N PRO A 86 36.59 13.88 -18.76
CA PRO A 86 36.07 15.12 -18.21
C PRO A 86 34.55 15.14 -18.22
N ARG A 87 33.97 15.78 -17.19
CA ARG A 87 32.53 15.99 -17.07
C ARG A 87 32.05 17.02 -18.09
N ASP A 88 31.03 16.66 -18.85
CA ASP A 88 30.41 17.50 -19.88
C ASP A 88 28.88 17.39 -19.77
N VAL A 89 28.29 18.30 -18.99
CA VAL A 89 26.85 18.31 -18.74
C VAL A 89 26.07 18.73 -19.99
N PRO A 90 26.40 19.85 -20.67
CA PRO A 90 25.68 20.27 -21.87
C PRO A 90 25.72 19.22 -22.98
N GLY A 91 26.90 18.66 -23.28
CA GLY A 91 27.05 17.65 -24.33
C GLY A 91 26.32 16.35 -24.00
N GLY A 92 26.36 15.90 -22.74
CA GLY A 92 25.59 14.74 -22.31
C GLY A 92 24.08 14.94 -22.45
N LEU A 93 23.55 16.10 -22.07
CA LEU A 93 22.12 16.42 -22.23
C LEU A 93 21.70 16.50 -23.70
N ASP A 94 22.53 17.10 -24.55
CA ASP A 94 22.27 17.15 -25.99
C ASP A 94 22.24 15.74 -26.60
N LEU A 95 23.19 14.90 -26.23
CA LEU A 95 23.26 13.53 -26.71
C LEU A 95 22.07 12.67 -26.24
N PHE A 96 21.56 12.88 -25.02
CA PHE A 96 20.32 12.26 -24.57
C PHE A 96 19.11 12.67 -25.42
N LYS A 97 18.99 13.96 -25.78
CA LYS A 97 17.93 14.43 -26.69
C LYS A 97 18.07 13.79 -28.07
N LYS A 98 19.30 13.73 -28.59
CA LYS A 98 19.60 13.14 -29.90
C LYS A 98 19.25 11.66 -29.98
N CYS A 99 19.55 10.87 -28.94
CA CYS A 99 19.30 9.43 -28.97
C CYS A 99 17.84 9.05 -28.66
N LEU A 100 17.06 9.96 -28.06
CA LEU A 100 15.72 9.67 -27.56
C LEU A 100 14.75 9.11 -28.62
N PRO A 101 14.65 9.64 -29.86
CA PRO A 101 13.72 9.09 -30.85
C PRO A 101 14.02 7.64 -31.22
N ALA A 102 15.29 7.33 -31.54
CA ALA A 102 15.71 5.97 -31.88
C ALA A 102 15.59 5.01 -30.68
N LEU A 103 15.93 5.47 -29.47
CA LEU A 103 15.77 4.69 -28.25
C LEU A 103 14.29 4.37 -27.96
N THR A 104 13.40 5.32 -28.26
CA THR A 104 11.95 5.14 -28.11
C THR A 104 11.43 4.11 -29.10
N GLN A 105 11.84 4.21 -30.36
CA GLN A 105 11.51 3.23 -31.40
C GLN A 105 11.99 1.81 -31.03
N GLU A 106 13.22 1.66 -30.54
CA GLU A 106 13.74 0.37 -30.05
C GLU A 106 12.92 -0.17 -28.86
N ALA A 107 12.58 0.70 -27.91
CA ALA A 107 11.81 0.31 -26.72
C ALA A 107 10.38 -0.14 -27.07
N GLU A 108 9.74 0.56 -28.01
CA GLU A 108 8.43 0.21 -28.58
C GLU A 108 8.51 -1.08 -29.39
N GLY A 109 9.60 -1.30 -30.12
CA GLY A 109 9.93 -2.55 -30.82
C GLY A 109 10.22 -3.74 -29.90
N GLY A 110 10.24 -3.56 -28.59
CA GLY A 110 10.36 -4.64 -27.62
C GLY A 110 11.76 -4.83 -27.01
N GLU A 111 12.76 -4.06 -27.43
CA GLU A 111 14.14 -4.23 -26.96
C GLU A 111 14.28 -3.92 -25.47
N ALA A 112 14.56 -4.93 -24.64
CA ALA A 112 14.48 -4.83 -23.19
C ALA A 112 15.47 -3.82 -22.59
N ASP A 113 16.68 -3.69 -23.16
CA ASP A 113 17.65 -2.69 -22.69
C ASP A 113 17.24 -1.26 -23.06
N ALA A 114 16.67 -1.06 -24.24
CA ALA A 114 16.12 0.24 -24.64
C ALA A 114 14.94 0.64 -23.74
N GLN A 115 14.03 -0.30 -23.45
CA GLN A 115 12.94 -0.10 -22.49
C GLN A 115 13.45 0.31 -21.11
N GLY A 116 14.48 -0.37 -20.58
CA GLY A 116 15.10 -0.02 -19.30
C GLY A 116 15.65 1.40 -19.30
N LYS A 117 16.42 1.78 -20.33
CA LYS A 117 17.01 3.12 -20.46
C LYS A 117 15.95 4.22 -20.61
N LEU A 118 14.93 3.98 -21.44
CA LEU A 118 13.81 4.90 -21.60
C LEU A 118 13.08 5.12 -20.26
N GLY A 119 12.91 4.06 -19.47
CA GLY A 119 12.41 4.15 -18.10
C GLY A 119 13.24 5.09 -17.22
N ILE A 120 14.58 5.03 -17.31
CA ILE A 120 15.48 5.93 -16.56
C ILE A 120 15.30 7.39 -17.01
N LEU A 121 15.19 7.65 -18.32
CA LEU A 121 14.98 8.99 -18.84
C LEU A 121 13.68 9.60 -18.31
N PHE A 122 12.57 8.85 -18.33
CA PHE A 122 11.30 9.28 -17.73
C PHE A 122 11.39 9.47 -16.21
N ALA A 123 12.07 8.57 -15.50
CA ALA A 123 12.20 8.68 -14.04
C ALA A 123 12.95 9.95 -13.62
N ARG A 124 13.95 10.37 -14.42
CA ARG A 124 14.83 11.51 -14.14
C ARG A 124 14.44 12.81 -14.86
N GLY A 125 13.54 12.75 -15.85
CA GLY A 125 13.19 13.91 -16.68
C GLY A 125 14.33 14.37 -17.60
N VAL A 126 15.17 13.45 -18.07
CA VAL A 126 16.32 13.78 -18.94
C VAL A 126 15.90 13.67 -20.39
N GLY A 127 15.82 14.81 -21.10
CA GLY A 127 15.36 14.86 -22.49
C GLY A 127 13.85 14.67 -22.69
N VAL A 128 13.13 14.27 -21.63
CA VAL A 128 11.68 14.09 -21.58
C VAL A 128 11.12 14.74 -20.31
N LYS A 129 9.82 15.06 -20.29
CA LYS A 129 9.16 15.44 -19.04
C LYS A 129 9.22 14.27 -18.05
N GLN A 130 9.56 14.56 -16.80
CA GLN A 130 9.61 13.53 -15.75
C GLN A 130 8.24 12.88 -15.59
N ASP A 131 8.20 11.55 -15.65
CA ASP A 131 6.99 10.75 -15.48
C ASP A 131 7.35 9.40 -14.82
N ALA A 132 7.14 9.33 -13.50
CA ALA A 132 7.43 8.12 -12.75
C ALA A 132 6.52 6.95 -13.16
N LYS A 133 5.29 7.21 -13.62
CA LYS A 133 4.34 6.16 -14.02
C LYS A 133 4.79 5.54 -15.35
N ALA A 134 5.17 6.37 -16.32
CA ALA A 134 5.77 5.90 -17.57
C ALA A 134 7.06 5.12 -17.29
N ALA A 135 7.92 5.62 -16.40
CA ALA A 135 9.14 4.91 -15.99
C ALA A 135 8.86 3.52 -15.43
N ALA A 136 7.93 3.40 -14.46
CA ALA A 136 7.56 2.12 -13.87
C ALA A 136 6.98 1.14 -14.90
N GLN A 137 6.23 1.64 -15.89
CA GLN A 137 5.72 0.82 -17.00
C GLN A 137 6.86 0.27 -17.88
N TRP A 138 7.81 1.12 -18.27
CA TRP A 138 8.97 0.70 -19.06
C TRP A 138 9.88 -0.27 -18.32
N PHE A 139 10.18 0.02 -17.03
CA PHE A 139 10.91 -0.92 -16.18
C PHE A 139 10.17 -2.25 -16.06
N SER A 140 8.84 -2.24 -15.91
CA SER A 140 8.04 -3.46 -15.86
C SER A 140 8.13 -4.28 -17.15
N LYS A 141 8.10 -3.64 -18.33
CA LYS A 141 8.27 -4.36 -19.62
C LYS A 141 9.66 -5.00 -19.70
N ALA A 142 10.72 -4.24 -19.45
CA ALA A 142 12.09 -4.73 -19.49
C ALA A 142 12.38 -5.83 -18.45
N ALA A 143 11.88 -5.66 -17.21
CA ALA A 143 12.08 -6.59 -16.11
C ALA A 143 11.45 -7.97 -16.39
N LYS A 144 10.28 -8.00 -17.02
CA LYS A 144 9.59 -9.24 -17.45
C LYS A 144 10.38 -10.02 -18.50
N GLN A 145 11.18 -9.32 -19.31
CA GLN A 145 12.08 -9.92 -20.30
C GLN A 145 13.43 -10.35 -19.71
N GLY A 146 13.64 -10.17 -18.39
CA GLY A 146 14.88 -10.57 -17.72
C GLY A 146 15.96 -9.49 -17.65
N ASN A 147 15.68 -8.24 -18.06
CA ASN A 147 16.65 -7.16 -17.91
C ASN A 147 16.94 -6.89 -16.42
N ILE A 148 18.16 -7.20 -15.99
CA ILE A 148 18.59 -7.22 -14.59
C ILE A 148 18.52 -5.82 -13.94
N LYS A 149 18.94 -4.77 -14.68
CA LYS A 149 18.91 -3.38 -14.19
C LYS A 149 17.46 -2.93 -14.01
N ALA A 150 16.61 -3.15 -15.02
CA ALA A 150 15.19 -2.83 -14.94
C ALA A 150 14.45 -3.59 -13.83
N GLN A 151 14.86 -4.83 -13.51
CA GLN A 151 14.33 -5.54 -12.33
C GLN A 151 14.64 -4.79 -11.04
N ALA A 152 15.87 -4.31 -10.86
CA ALA A 152 16.27 -3.53 -9.68
C ALA A 152 15.62 -2.13 -9.65
N ASP A 153 15.46 -1.48 -10.80
CA ASP A 153 14.79 -0.17 -10.91
C ASP A 153 13.29 -0.30 -10.62
N LEU A 154 12.64 -1.32 -11.16
CA LEU A 154 11.24 -1.63 -10.83
C LEU A 154 11.06 -1.97 -9.35
N ALA A 155 12.00 -2.72 -8.77
CA ALA A 155 11.99 -3.02 -7.34
C ALA A 155 12.13 -1.74 -6.49
N SER A 156 13.00 -0.82 -6.91
CA SER A 156 13.16 0.48 -6.26
C SER A 156 11.90 1.34 -6.39
N ALA A 157 11.25 1.35 -7.55
CA ALA A 157 9.98 2.02 -7.77
C ALA A 157 8.88 1.47 -6.83
N TYR A 158 8.80 0.14 -6.65
CA TYR A 158 7.92 -0.49 -5.68
C TYR A 158 8.28 -0.16 -4.22
N LEU A 159 9.56 0.01 -3.85
CA LEU A 159 9.91 0.41 -2.48
C LEU A 159 9.57 1.86 -2.18
N ALA A 160 9.73 2.73 -3.17
CA ALA A 160 9.52 4.17 -3.02
C ALA A 160 8.08 4.61 -3.31
N GLY A 161 7.27 3.76 -3.94
CA GLY A 161 5.95 4.16 -4.44
C GLY A 161 6.02 5.13 -5.61
N GLN A 162 7.09 5.09 -6.41
CA GLN A 162 7.32 6.02 -7.52
C GLN A 162 6.61 5.53 -8.78
N GLY A 163 5.53 6.21 -9.16
CA GLY A 163 4.76 5.88 -10.37
C GLY A 163 3.94 4.59 -10.29
N ILE A 164 4.08 3.83 -9.21
CA ILE A 164 3.33 2.63 -8.89
C ILE A 164 3.11 2.57 -7.37
N GLU A 165 2.06 1.89 -6.93
CA GLU A 165 1.79 1.73 -5.49
C GLU A 165 2.94 1.01 -4.79
N ALA A 166 3.34 1.54 -3.63
CA ALA A 166 4.43 0.96 -2.85
C ALA A 166 4.10 -0.47 -2.43
N ASN A 167 5.02 -1.40 -2.69
CA ASN A 167 4.86 -2.80 -2.33
C ASN A 167 6.23 -3.44 -2.08
N PRO A 168 6.72 -3.42 -0.82
CA PRO A 168 8.02 -4.00 -0.49
C PRO A 168 8.11 -5.51 -0.73
N THR A 169 6.99 -6.23 -0.74
CA THR A 169 6.98 -7.66 -1.09
C THR A 169 7.32 -7.86 -2.57
N LYS A 170 6.65 -7.14 -3.48
CA LYS A 170 6.97 -7.16 -4.91
C LYS A 170 8.39 -6.66 -5.17
N ALA A 171 8.82 -5.60 -4.48
CA ALA A 171 10.20 -5.13 -4.56
C ALA A 171 11.20 -6.23 -4.18
N GLY A 172 10.98 -6.89 -3.05
CA GLY A 172 11.84 -7.99 -2.61
C GLY A 172 11.85 -9.16 -3.59
N GLN A 173 10.74 -9.48 -4.25
CA GLN A 173 10.69 -10.50 -5.30
C GLN A 173 11.57 -10.12 -6.50
N TRP A 174 11.49 -8.88 -6.98
CA TRP A 174 12.32 -8.39 -8.08
C TRP A 174 13.80 -8.27 -7.72
N PHE A 175 14.14 -7.73 -6.54
CA PHE A 175 15.51 -7.74 -6.05
C PHE A 175 16.06 -9.15 -5.90
N THR A 176 15.24 -10.12 -5.45
CA THR A 176 15.67 -11.52 -5.36
C THR A 176 16.06 -12.09 -6.73
N ARG A 177 15.32 -11.75 -7.80
CA ARG A 177 15.66 -12.19 -9.17
C ARG A 177 17.01 -11.62 -9.62
N ALA A 178 17.20 -10.31 -9.48
CA ALA A 178 18.45 -9.65 -9.86
C ALA A 178 19.65 -10.07 -8.97
N ALA A 179 19.43 -10.27 -7.67
CA ALA A 179 20.47 -10.71 -6.74
C ALA A 179 20.95 -12.15 -7.03
N LYS A 180 20.05 -13.05 -7.45
CA LYS A 180 20.40 -14.43 -7.80
C LYS A 180 21.39 -14.53 -8.98
N VAL A 181 21.36 -13.57 -9.90
CA VAL A 181 22.27 -13.50 -11.06
C VAL A 181 23.52 -12.65 -10.82
N GLY A 182 23.83 -12.30 -9.56
CA GLY A 182 25.08 -11.62 -9.24
C GLY A 182 25.01 -10.10 -9.18
N TYR A 183 23.84 -9.47 -9.32
CA TYR A 183 23.75 -8.01 -9.38
C TYR A 183 23.93 -7.38 -7.99
N GLY A 184 25.11 -6.77 -7.77
CA GLY A 184 25.53 -6.18 -6.49
C GLY A 184 24.51 -5.23 -5.86
N PRO A 185 23.96 -4.23 -6.59
CA PRO A 185 22.97 -3.32 -6.03
C PRO A 185 21.71 -4.04 -5.52
N ALA A 186 21.22 -5.04 -6.26
CA ALA A 186 20.06 -5.82 -5.83
C ALA A 186 20.36 -6.70 -4.60
N MET A 187 21.57 -7.26 -4.48
CA MET A 187 21.97 -7.99 -3.27
C MET A 187 21.97 -7.09 -2.04
N ILE A 188 22.49 -5.87 -2.16
CA ILE A 188 22.51 -4.87 -1.08
C ILE A 188 21.08 -4.49 -0.66
N HIS A 189 20.22 -4.22 -1.63
CA HIS A 189 18.82 -3.89 -1.35
C HIS A 189 18.07 -5.06 -0.73
N LEU A 190 18.25 -6.28 -1.24
CA LEU A 190 17.65 -7.47 -0.67
C LEU A 190 18.12 -7.70 0.76
N ALA A 191 19.42 -7.54 1.04
CA ALA A 191 19.95 -7.63 2.38
C ALA A 191 19.27 -6.64 3.34
N SER A 192 19.08 -5.39 2.90
CA SER A 192 18.36 -4.38 3.68
C SER A 192 16.93 -4.81 4.00
N LEU A 193 16.21 -5.39 3.02
CA LEU A 193 14.84 -5.89 3.24
C LEU A 193 14.79 -7.05 4.24
N GLU A 194 15.75 -7.96 4.20
CA GLU A 194 15.87 -9.07 5.18
C GLU A 194 16.20 -8.54 6.58
N LEU A 195 17.14 -7.60 6.68
CA LEU A 195 17.56 -6.98 7.94
C LEU A 195 16.45 -6.16 8.59
N GLN A 196 15.60 -5.50 7.80
CA GLN A 196 14.49 -4.68 8.30
C GLN A 196 13.17 -5.46 8.42
N GLY A 197 13.08 -6.66 7.84
CA GLY A 197 11.82 -7.37 7.69
C GLY A 197 10.81 -6.57 6.87
N ARG A 198 11.23 -5.95 5.77
CA ARG A 198 10.32 -5.11 4.95
C ARG A 198 9.80 -5.89 3.75
N GLY A 199 8.49 -6.11 3.72
CA GLY A 199 7.77 -6.97 2.77
C GLY A 199 7.97 -8.46 2.98
N ARG A 200 8.56 -8.87 4.12
CA ARG A 200 8.93 -10.26 4.48
C ARG A 200 9.24 -10.39 5.97
N ARG A 201 9.35 -11.62 6.48
CA ARG A 201 9.87 -11.89 7.83
C ARG A 201 11.32 -11.40 7.94
N GLN A 202 11.64 -10.78 9.08
CA GLN A 202 12.99 -10.31 9.36
C GLN A 202 13.93 -11.51 9.50
N ASN A 203 15.06 -11.48 8.80
CA ASN A 203 16.07 -12.52 8.86
C ASN A 203 17.47 -11.92 8.82
N LEU A 204 18.03 -11.67 10.01
CA LEU A 204 19.33 -11.02 10.12
C LEU A 204 20.47 -11.84 9.52
N LYS A 205 20.38 -13.18 9.66
CA LYS A 205 21.37 -14.11 9.11
C LYS A 205 21.40 -14.05 7.59
N VAL A 206 20.24 -14.17 6.94
CA VAL A 206 20.13 -14.11 5.47
C VAL A 206 20.51 -12.73 4.95
N GLY A 207 20.11 -11.66 5.65
CA GLY A 207 20.53 -10.29 5.32
C GLY A 207 22.04 -10.12 5.31
N LYS A 208 22.73 -10.58 6.37
CA LYS A 208 24.20 -10.56 6.44
C LYS A 208 24.84 -11.39 5.33
N GLN A 209 24.31 -12.58 5.02
CA GLN A 209 24.82 -13.42 3.94
C GLN A 209 24.76 -12.73 2.57
N TRP A 210 23.68 -11.99 2.28
CA TRP A 210 23.58 -11.21 1.04
C TRP A 210 24.60 -10.07 0.99
N LEU A 211 24.86 -9.38 2.10
CA LEU A 211 25.91 -8.36 2.15
C LEU A 211 27.30 -8.95 1.92
N VAL A 212 27.60 -10.13 2.49
CA VAL A 212 28.88 -10.82 2.25
C VAL A 212 29.04 -11.16 0.77
N LYS A 213 27.99 -11.68 0.12
CA LYS A 213 28.01 -11.92 -1.34
C LYS A 213 28.21 -10.62 -2.12
N ALA A 214 27.53 -9.55 -1.74
CA ALA A 214 27.68 -8.24 -2.37
C ALA A 214 29.10 -7.66 -2.20
N ALA A 215 29.77 -7.90 -1.06
CA ALA A 215 31.13 -7.45 -0.79
C ALA A 215 32.20 -8.15 -1.66
N ALA A 216 31.84 -9.25 -2.30
CA ALA A 216 32.69 -10.06 -3.16
C ALA A 216 32.43 -9.84 -4.66
N VAL A 217 31.48 -8.98 -5.06
CA VAL A 217 31.25 -8.69 -6.48
C VAL A 217 32.43 -7.91 -7.08
N LYS A 218 32.67 -8.07 -8.38
CA LYS A 218 33.77 -7.39 -9.09
C LYS A 218 33.59 -5.87 -9.15
N HIS A 219 32.35 -5.37 -9.10
CA HIS A 219 32.09 -3.93 -9.15
C HIS A 219 32.56 -3.25 -7.85
N PRO A 220 33.61 -2.40 -7.90
CA PRO A 220 34.29 -1.94 -6.69
C PRO A 220 33.43 -1.00 -5.84
N GLY A 221 32.53 -0.24 -6.47
CA GLY A 221 31.59 0.63 -5.75
C GLY A 221 30.57 -0.15 -4.92
N ASP A 222 30.04 -1.24 -5.48
CA ASP A 222 29.06 -2.08 -4.78
C ASP A 222 29.72 -2.90 -3.69
N ALA A 223 30.89 -3.47 -3.99
CA ALA A 223 31.68 -4.19 -3.01
C ALA A 223 32.04 -3.33 -1.79
N ARG A 224 32.50 -2.09 -2.00
CA ARG A 224 32.76 -1.13 -0.91
C ARG A 224 31.50 -0.81 -0.13
N ARG A 225 30.40 -0.47 -0.81
CA ARG A 225 29.13 -0.15 -0.14
C ARG A 225 28.64 -1.31 0.73
N ALA A 226 28.76 -2.54 0.26
CA ALA A 226 28.39 -3.73 1.03
C ALA A 226 29.28 -3.93 2.26
N ARG A 227 30.60 -3.70 2.16
CA ARG A 227 31.54 -3.77 3.30
C ARG A 227 31.22 -2.73 4.38
N THR A 228 30.97 -1.49 3.98
CA THR A 228 30.54 -0.44 4.91
C THR A 228 29.25 -0.81 5.65
N LEU A 229 28.30 -1.45 4.95
CA LEU A 229 27.07 -1.92 5.60
C LEU A 229 27.31 -3.10 6.55
N LEU A 230 28.27 -3.99 6.26
CA LEU A 230 28.68 -5.06 7.18
C LEU A 230 29.33 -4.52 8.45
N GLU A 231 30.21 -3.53 8.32
CA GLU A 231 30.84 -2.84 9.45
C GLU A 231 29.80 -2.14 10.33
N ARG A 232 28.85 -1.44 9.69
CA ARG A 232 27.73 -0.82 10.40
C ARG A 232 26.86 -1.87 11.12
N LEU A 233 26.59 -3.00 10.48
CA LEU A 233 25.82 -4.08 11.10
C LEU A 233 26.53 -4.68 12.32
N ALA A 234 27.87 -4.70 12.32
CA ALA A 234 28.67 -5.18 13.46
C ALA A 234 28.66 -4.21 14.64
N THR A 235 28.56 -2.91 14.39
CA THR A 235 28.58 -1.86 15.44
C THR A 235 27.19 -1.42 15.89
N GLN A 236 26.17 -1.59 15.03
CA GLN A 236 24.80 -1.18 15.29
C GLN A 236 23.85 -2.35 15.04
N ALA A 237 23.34 -2.92 16.14
CA ALA A 237 22.35 -3.98 16.06
C ALA A 237 21.07 -3.49 15.35
N PRO A 238 20.51 -4.27 14.41
CA PRO A 238 19.23 -3.93 13.79
C PRO A 238 18.10 -3.89 14.81
N ARG A 239 17.15 -2.98 14.61
CA ARG A 239 15.89 -2.99 15.38
C ARG A 239 15.16 -4.30 15.10
N LEU A 240 14.94 -5.09 16.14
CA LEU A 240 14.14 -6.31 16.04
C LEU A 240 12.65 -5.97 15.94
N LEU A 241 11.97 -6.66 15.03
CA LEU A 241 10.51 -6.66 14.99
C LEU A 241 9.96 -7.58 16.09
N PRO A 242 8.68 -7.42 16.49
CA PRO A 242 8.03 -8.38 17.37
C PRO A 242 8.09 -9.79 16.80
N ASP A 243 7.96 -10.79 17.67
CA ASP A 243 7.74 -12.16 17.23
C ASP A 243 6.36 -12.24 16.54
N MET A 244 6.38 -12.53 15.23
CA MET A 244 5.18 -12.59 14.41
C MET A 244 4.29 -13.79 14.75
N ASP A 245 4.87 -14.88 15.27
CA ASP A 245 4.12 -16.07 15.66
C ASP A 245 3.41 -15.81 17.01
N ALA A 246 4.10 -15.18 17.97
CA ALA A 246 3.49 -14.74 19.22
C ALA A 246 2.41 -13.67 19.00
N LEU A 247 2.65 -12.72 18.07
CA LEU A 247 1.66 -11.70 17.70
C LEU A 247 0.40 -12.33 17.08
N THR A 248 0.59 -13.30 16.17
CA THR A 248 -0.52 -14.08 15.57
C THR A 248 -1.32 -14.80 16.65
N ALA A 249 -0.66 -15.50 17.57
CA ALA A 249 -1.33 -16.22 18.64
C ALA A 249 -2.17 -15.30 19.56
N ARG A 250 -1.70 -14.08 19.84
CA ARG A 250 -2.48 -13.07 20.59
C ARG A 250 -3.69 -12.58 19.82
N ALA A 251 -3.53 -12.34 18.52
CA ALA A 251 -4.61 -11.90 17.66
C ALA A 251 -5.69 -12.97 17.49
N ASP A 252 -5.31 -14.24 17.39
CA ASP A 252 -6.24 -15.38 17.36
C ASP A 252 -7.02 -15.54 18.68
N LYS A 253 -6.43 -15.17 19.82
CA LYS A 253 -7.12 -15.10 21.12
C LYS A 253 -8.11 -13.94 21.24
N GLY A 254 -8.23 -13.09 20.21
CA GLY A 254 -9.17 -11.97 20.21
C GLY A 254 -8.63 -10.68 20.81
N GLU A 255 -7.31 -10.53 20.98
CA GLU A 255 -6.74 -9.26 21.40
C GLU A 255 -6.84 -8.23 20.25
N ILE A 256 -7.70 -7.21 20.42
CA ILE A 256 -7.97 -6.19 19.39
C ILE A 256 -6.69 -5.50 18.94
N ASP A 257 -5.81 -5.10 19.87
CA ASP A 257 -4.56 -4.42 19.52
C ASP A 257 -3.61 -5.30 18.69
N ALA A 258 -3.57 -6.61 18.97
CA ALA A 258 -2.79 -7.57 18.19
C ALA A 258 -3.38 -7.76 16.78
N GLN A 259 -4.71 -7.82 16.65
CA GLN A 259 -5.39 -7.89 15.35
C GLN A 259 -5.15 -6.63 14.52
N LEU A 260 -5.23 -5.44 15.13
CA LEU A 260 -4.93 -4.17 14.48
C LEU A 260 -3.47 -4.09 14.02
N GLU A 261 -2.53 -4.52 14.86
CA GLU A 261 -1.10 -4.55 14.52
C GLU A 261 -0.82 -5.52 13.36
N LEU A 262 -1.39 -6.74 13.37
CA LEU A 262 -1.25 -7.68 12.25
C LEU A 262 -1.83 -7.12 10.95
N ALA A 263 -3.01 -6.52 11.00
CA ALA A 263 -3.62 -5.91 9.84
C ALA A 263 -2.71 -4.83 9.23
N ARG A 264 -2.17 -3.93 10.06
CA ARG A 264 -1.22 -2.88 9.63
C ARG A 264 0.09 -3.47 9.10
N ARG A 265 0.57 -4.57 9.67
CA ARG A 265 1.79 -5.25 9.19
C ARG A 265 1.58 -5.93 7.84
N HIS A 266 0.43 -6.55 7.61
CA HIS A 266 0.05 -7.05 6.29
C HIS A 266 -0.23 -5.92 5.29
N GLU A 267 -0.64 -4.74 5.75
CA GLU A 267 -0.86 -3.59 4.87
C GLU A 267 0.47 -2.98 4.41
N THR A 268 1.41 -2.80 5.34
CA THR A 268 2.70 -2.13 5.11
C THR A 268 3.83 -3.09 4.69
N GLY A 269 3.66 -4.39 4.96
CA GLY A 269 4.70 -5.40 4.84
C GLY A 269 5.71 -5.38 6.00
N ALA A 270 5.40 -4.85 7.18
CA ALA A 270 6.35 -4.82 8.29
C ALA A 270 6.42 -6.18 9.03
N GLY A 271 7.46 -6.95 8.75
CA GLY A 271 7.70 -8.31 9.27
C GLY A 271 6.92 -9.40 8.52
N LEU A 272 6.10 -9.02 7.55
CA LEU A 272 5.20 -9.90 6.81
C LEU A 272 5.14 -9.46 5.34
N SER A 273 4.58 -10.32 4.48
CA SER A 273 4.25 -9.90 3.13
C SER A 273 3.08 -8.92 3.12
N VAL A 274 3.13 -7.97 2.19
CA VAL A 274 1.96 -7.15 1.85
C VAL A 274 0.86 -8.08 1.35
N ASP A 275 -0.23 -8.17 2.10
CA ASP A 275 -1.38 -9.03 1.81
C ASP A 275 -2.67 -8.34 2.22
N THR A 276 -3.33 -7.72 1.24
CA THR A 276 -4.55 -6.97 1.50
C THR A 276 -5.72 -7.87 1.92
N SER A 277 -5.71 -9.15 1.55
CA SER A 277 -6.74 -10.10 1.98
C SER A 277 -6.63 -10.35 3.48
N GLN A 278 -5.41 -10.58 3.97
CA GLN A 278 -5.13 -10.73 5.40
C GLN A 278 -5.38 -9.43 6.17
N THR A 279 -4.98 -8.27 5.63
CA THR A 279 -5.31 -6.96 6.23
C THR A 279 -6.81 -6.81 6.48
N ILE A 280 -7.64 -7.12 5.48
CA ILE A 280 -9.10 -7.03 5.61
C ILE A 280 -9.63 -8.06 6.60
N ALA A 281 -9.15 -9.31 6.55
CA ALA A 281 -9.60 -10.37 7.45
C ALA A 281 -9.37 -9.98 8.92
N TRP A 282 -8.17 -9.49 9.25
CA TRP A 282 -7.84 -9.05 10.61
C TRP A 282 -8.63 -7.84 11.06
N TYR A 283 -8.81 -6.82 10.20
CA TYR A 283 -9.70 -5.71 10.55
C TYR A 283 -11.14 -6.18 10.76
N LEU A 284 -11.68 -7.10 9.94
CA LEU A 284 -13.03 -7.63 10.13
C LEU A 284 -13.19 -8.35 11.47
N ARG A 285 -12.19 -9.15 11.88
CA ARG A 285 -12.16 -9.78 13.22
C ARG A 285 -12.18 -8.72 14.33
N ALA A 286 -11.39 -7.65 14.20
CA ALA A 286 -11.34 -6.58 15.18
C ALA A 286 -12.65 -5.77 15.24
N VAL A 287 -13.32 -5.53 14.10
CA VAL A 287 -14.63 -4.86 14.08
C VAL A 287 -15.66 -5.69 14.85
N ARG A 288 -15.70 -7.02 14.67
CA ARG A 288 -16.63 -7.89 15.41
C ARG A 288 -16.47 -7.80 16.93
N LEU A 289 -15.29 -7.40 17.40
CA LEU A 289 -14.99 -7.17 18.82
C LEU A 289 -15.27 -5.71 19.26
N GLY A 290 -15.83 -4.88 18.37
CA GLY A 290 -16.19 -3.49 18.66
C GLY A 290 -15.06 -2.48 18.45
N SER A 291 -14.07 -2.78 17.59
CA SER A 291 -12.97 -1.84 17.30
C SER A 291 -13.42 -0.68 16.38
N PRO A 292 -13.46 0.57 16.89
CA PRO A 292 -13.76 1.73 16.06
C PRO A 292 -12.70 1.97 14.97
N GLU A 293 -11.42 1.79 15.30
CA GLU A 293 -10.32 2.01 14.35
C GLU A 293 -10.40 1.02 13.17
N ALA A 294 -10.61 -0.26 13.44
CA ALA A 294 -10.71 -1.27 12.38
C ALA A 294 -11.88 -0.97 11.42
N ALA A 295 -13.01 -0.51 11.97
CA ALA A 295 -14.17 -0.13 11.17
C ALA A 295 -13.84 1.09 10.29
N HIS A 296 -13.16 2.10 10.83
CA HIS A 296 -12.71 3.25 10.04
C HIS A 296 -11.78 2.86 8.88
N ARG A 297 -10.78 2.02 9.18
CA ARG A 297 -9.82 1.50 8.18
C ARG A 297 -10.54 0.77 7.05
N LEU A 298 -11.45 -0.16 7.39
CA LEU A 298 -12.23 -0.89 6.40
C LEU A 298 -13.13 0.03 5.57
N GLY A 299 -13.73 1.05 6.20
CA GLY A 299 -14.48 2.09 5.49
C GLY A 299 -13.65 2.72 4.36
N GLY A 300 -12.44 3.16 4.68
CA GLY A 300 -11.50 3.72 3.70
C GLY A 300 -11.08 2.73 2.62
N MET A 301 -10.83 1.46 2.98
CA MET A 301 -10.47 0.42 2.01
C MET A 301 -11.59 0.17 0.99
N PHE A 302 -12.85 0.10 1.43
CA PHE A 302 -14.01 -0.05 0.53
C PHE A 302 -14.29 1.23 -0.27
N ALA A 303 -14.08 2.41 0.29
CA ALA A 303 -14.29 3.68 -0.40
C ALA A 303 -13.31 3.86 -1.57
N LEU A 304 -12.04 3.48 -1.36
CA LEU A 304 -10.96 3.64 -2.33
C LEU A 304 -10.77 2.41 -3.22
N GLY A 305 -11.36 1.26 -2.87
CA GLY A 305 -11.17 0.00 -3.58
C GLY A 305 -9.77 -0.62 -3.36
N ARG A 306 -9.17 -0.41 -2.17
CA ARG A 306 -7.85 -0.96 -1.83
C ARG A 306 -7.98 -2.45 -1.47
N GLY A 307 -7.61 -3.32 -2.41
CA GLY A 307 -7.69 -4.78 -2.28
C GLY A 307 -9.10 -5.37 -2.30
N VAL A 308 -10.11 -4.54 -2.52
CA VAL A 308 -11.52 -4.92 -2.70
C VAL A 308 -12.13 -4.08 -3.81
N LYS A 309 -13.20 -4.57 -4.44
CA LYS A 309 -14.01 -3.74 -5.34
C LYS A 309 -14.55 -2.53 -4.56
N LYS A 310 -14.36 -1.33 -5.10
CA LYS A 310 -14.92 -0.09 -4.55
C LYS A 310 -16.41 -0.28 -4.24
N ASN A 311 -16.82 0.07 -3.03
CA ASN A 311 -18.20 -0.08 -2.57
C ASN A 311 -18.53 1.00 -1.52
N SER A 312 -19.07 2.13 -1.99
CA SER A 312 -19.42 3.26 -1.12
C SER A 312 -20.49 2.91 -0.08
N VAL A 313 -21.44 2.01 -0.39
CA VAL A 313 -22.47 1.58 0.58
C VAL A 313 -21.84 0.84 1.76
N ARG A 314 -20.92 -0.09 1.49
CA ARG A 314 -20.17 -0.78 2.56
C ARG A 314 -19.25 0.17 3.31
N ALA A 315 -18.57 1.07 2.60
CA ALA A 315 -17.73 2.09 3.22
C ALA A 315 -18.53 2.93 4.22
N GLY A 316 -19.71 3.40 3.82
CA GLY A 316 -20.60 4.21 4.65
C GLY A 316 -21.07 3.47 5.89
N ARG A 317 -21.39 2.18 5.78
CA ARG A 317 -21.77 1.38 6.95
C ARG A 317 -20.62 1.20 7.95
N PHE A 318 -19.40 0.96 7.47
CA PHE A 318 -18.22 0.87 8.34
C PHE A 318 -17.89 2.21 9.01
N TRP A 319 -17.92 3.32 8.26
CA TRP A 319 -17.71 4.65 8.83
C TRP A 319 -18.82 5.08 9.78
N SER A 320 -20.09 4.81 9.46
CA SER A 320 -21.22 5.08 10.35
C SER A 320 -21.10 4.29 11.66
N LEU A 321 -20.74 3.00 11.59
CA LEU A 321 -20.47 2.19 12.78
C LEU A 321 -19.31 2.79 13.60
N SER A 322 -18.18 3.10 12.96
CA SER A 322 -17.01 3.68 13.61
C SER A 322 -17.30 5.05 14.27
N ALA A 323 -18.07 5.91 13.59
CA ALA A 323 -18.50 7.21 14.10
C ALA A 323 -19.36 7.07 15.37
N ARG A 324 -20.32 6.13 15.36
CA ARG A 324 -21.16 5.80 16.52
C ARG A 324 -20.37 5.14 17.66
N LEU A 325 -19.29 4.42 17.35
CA LEU A 325 -18.34 3.90 18.33
C LEU A 325 -17.40 5.00 18.89
N GLY A 326 -17.49 6.23 18.37
CA GLY A 326 -16.77 7.40 18.90
C GLY A 326 -15.42 7.67 18.24
N TYR A 327 -15.16 7.21 17.02
CA TYR A 327 -13.92 7.50 16.32
C TYR A 327 -13.96 8.86 15.60
N PRO A 328 -13.14 9.86 16.00
CA PRO A 328 -13.25 11.22 15.47
C PRO A 328 -13.13 11.31 13.94
N ALA A 329 -12.13 10.66 13.35
CA ALA A 329 -11.94 10.69 11.90
C ALA A 329 -13.13 10.08 11.14
N ALA A 330 -13.77 9.05 11.70
CA ALA A 330 -14.95 8.44 11.08
C ALA A 330 -16.18 9.33 11.18
N GLN A 331 -16.30 10.16 12.22
CA GLN A 331 -17.40 11.13 12.33
C GLN A 331 -17.33 12.14 11.18
N ILE A 332 -16.13 12.62 10.85
CA ILE A 332 -15.90 13.50 9.70
C ILE A 332 -16.20 12.77 8.38
N ASP A 333 -15.59 11.60 8.16
CA ASP A 333 -15.76 10.85 6.90
C ASP A 333 -17.22 10.45 6.68
N TRP A 334 -17.93 10.04 7.74
CA TRP A 334 -19.34 9.73 7.67
C TRP A 334 -20.19 10.98 7.40
N GLY A 335 -19.90 12.11 8.07
CA GLY A 335 -20.58 13.38 7.79
C GLY A 335 -20.43 13.83 6.34
N VAL A 336 -19.22 13.72 5.77
CA VAL A 336 -18.97 14.02 4.35
C VAL A 336 -19.76 13.08 3.43
N MET A 337 -19.84 11.80 3.75
CA MET A 337 -20.63 10.83 2.98
C MET A 337 -22.13 11.15 3.00
N CYS A 338 -22.67 11.55 4.16
CA CYS A 338 -24.05 12.01 4.28
C CYS A 338 -24.31 13.28 3.45
N ALA A 339 -23.41 14.27 3.52
CA ALA A 339 -23.55 15.52 2.75
C ALA A 339 -23.55 15.28 1.24
N LYS A 340 -22.73 14.35 0.75
CA LYS A 340 -22.62 14.01 -0.66
C LYS A 340 -23.68 13.02 -1.15
N GLY A 341 -24.27 12.24 -0.25
CA GLY A 341 -25.09 11.09 -0.62
C GLY A 341 -24.28 9.94 -1.25
N GLU A 342 -23.01 9.80 -0.88
CA GLU A 342 -22.17 8.71 -1.38
C GLU A 342 -22.36 7.45 -0.53
N GLY A 343 -22.98 6.42 -1.10
CA GLY A 343 -23.23 5.16 -0.38
C GLY A 343 -24.35 5.22 0.68
N THR A 344 -25.01 6.36 0.80
CA THR A 344 -26.19 6.62 1.64
C THR A 344 -27.05 7.67 0.93
N PRO A 345 -28.38 7.74 1.13
CA PRO A 345 -29.14 8.91 0.70
C PRO A 345 -28.52 10.20 1.27
N ARG A 346 -28.56 11.27 0.47
CA ARG A 346 -28.07 12.58 0.88
C ARG A 346 -28.86 13.09 2.10
N ASP A 347 -28.14 13.52 3.13
CA ASP A 347 -28.71 13.98 4.40
C ASP A 347 -27.76 15.02 5.02
N THR A 348 -28.02 16.30 4.75
CA THR A 348 -27.20 17.42 5.24
C THR A 348 -27.39 17.68 6.72
N ALA A 349 -28.56 17.37 7.28
CA ALA A 349 -28.82 17.43 8.72
C ALA A 349 -27.95 16.42 9.48
N GLN A 350 -27.87 15.18 8.97
CA GLN A 350 -26.98 14.16 9.52
C GLN A 350 -25.50 14.54 9.35
N ALA A 351 -25.13 15.15 8.22
CA ALA A 351 -23.77 15.65 8.02
C ALA A 351 -23.40 16.70 9.07
N TYR A 352 -24.25 17.73 9.23
CA TYR A 352 -24.08 18.79 10.20
C TYR A 352 -23.96 18.25 11.63
N TYR A 353 -24.84 17.31 12.01
CA TYR A 353 -24.77 16.61 13.28
C TYR A 353 -23.38 16.01 13.54
N TRP A 354 -22.85 15.22 12.61
CA TRP A 354 -21.56 14.55 12.82
C TRP A 354 -20.36 15.49 12.79
N PHE A 355 -20.44 16.62 12.07
CA PHE A 355 -19.41 17.64 12.14
C PHE A 355 -19.39 18.34 13.50
N VAL A 356 -20.57 18.64 14.08
CA VAL A 356 -20.66 19.18 15.45
C VAL A 356 -20.13 18.19 16.48
N VAL A 357 -20.44 16.88 16.34
CA VAL A 357 -19.87 15.85 17.22
C VAL A 357 -18.35 15.79 17.08
N ALA A 358 -17.81 15.74 15.86
CA ALA A 358 -16.37 15.67 15.62
C ALA A 358 -15.63 16.86 16.23
N ARG A 359 -16.21 18.07 16.11
CA ARG A 359 -15.66 19.32 16.64
C ARG A 359 -15.39 19.30 18.14
N GLN A 360 -16.15 18.52 18.91
CA GLN A 360 -15.98 18.39 20.37
C GLN A 360 -14.70 17.62 20.76
N SER A 361 -14.18 16.79 19.84
CA SER A 361 -13.02 15.92 20.09
C SER A 361 -11.72 16.41 19.45
N VAL A 362 -11.76 17.53 18.71
CA VAL A 362 -10.63 18.07 17.94
C VAL A 362 -10.04 19.30 18.63
N ALA A 363 -8.71 19.29 18.84
CA ALA A 363 -7.97 20.40 19.41
C ALA A 363 -7.07 21.15 18.40
N ASP A 364 -6.75 20.55 17.25
CA ASP A 364 -5.89 21.17 16.23
C ASP A 364 -6.62 22.34 15.52
N PRO A 365 -6.11 23.59 15.59
CA PRO A 365 -6.73 24.75 14.95
C PRO A 365 -7.02 24.59 13.47
N LYS A 366 -6.19 23.85 12.72
CA LYS A 366 -6.41 23.63 11.28
C LYS A 366 -7.60 22.71 11.02
N GLN A 367 -7.73 21.67 11.83
CA GLN A 367 -8.87 20.75 11.75
C GLN A 367 -10.16 21.42 12.22
N ILE A 368 -10.07 22.30 13.23
CA ILE A 368 -11.18 23.14 13.67
C ILE A 368 -11.68 24.01 12.51
N ALA A 369 -10.80 24.78 11.87
CA ALA A 369 -11.18 25.64 10.75
C ALA A 369 -11.82 24.85 9.60
N THR A 370 -11.31 23.63 9.34
CA THR A 370 -11.89 22.72 8.33
C THR A 370 -13.30 22.27 8.72
N LEU A 371 -13.51 21.89 9.99
CA LEU A 371 -14.82 21.48 10.49
C LEU A 371 -15.83 22.63 10.50
N ASP A 372 -15.38 23.85 10.78
CA ASP A 372 -16.24 25.03 10.75
C ASP A 372 -16.68 25.33 9.30
N GLN A 373 -15.80 25.17 8.32
CA GLN A 373 -16.16 25.27 6.89
C GLN A 373 -17.15 24.18 6.48
N LEU A 374 -16.92 22.93 6.88
CA LEU A 374 -17.84 21.82 6.58
C LEU A 374 -19.22 22.03 7.22
N GLN A 375 -19.27 22.54 8.45
CA GLN A 375 -20.50 22.91 9.13
C GLN A 375 -21.24 24.02 8.38
N ALA A 376 -20.55 25.09 8.01
CA ALA A 376 -21.15 26.20 7.26
C ALA A 376 -21.72 25.74 5.91
N LEU A 377 -21.02 24.85 5.19
CA LEU A 377 -21.52 24.28 3.94
C LEU A 377 -22.75 23.39 4.16
N ALA A 378 -22.73 22.55 5.20
CA ALA A 378 -23.85 21.67 5.50
C ALA A 378 -25.09 22.45 5.97
N SER A 379 -24.92 23.60 6.63
CA SER A 379 -26.03 24.41 7.14
C SER A 379 -26.79 25.21 6.08
N ILE A 380 -26.25 25.37 4.87
CA ILE A 380 -26.90 26.15 3.78
C ILE A 380 -28.30 25.59 3.45
N GLU A 381 -28.47 24.27 3.54
CA GLU A 381 -29.70 23.58 3.17
C GLU A 381 -30.61 23.27 4.38
N LEU A 382 -30.23 23.72 5.57
CA LEU A 382 -30.98 23.47 6.80
C LEU A 382 -31.97 24.60 7.09
N THR A 383 -33.07 24.25 7.76
CA THR A 383 -33.96 25.27 8.33
C THR A 383 -33.32 25.96 9.53
N PRO A 384 -33.75 27.19 9.89
CA PRO A 384 -33.26 27.86 11.10
C PRO A 384 -33.40 27.01 12.37
N ASP A 385 -34.52 26.28 12.51
CA ASP A 385 -34.77 25.39 13.65
C ASP A 385 -33.76 24.23 13.66
N GLU A 386 -33.46 23.63 12.51
CA GLU A 386 -32.45 22.56 12.40
C GLU A 386 -31.05 23.04 12.77
N VAL A 387 -30.66 24.24 12.32
CA VAL A 387 -29.37 24.86 12.67
C VAL A 387 -29.27 25.10 14.19
N PHE A 388 -30.37 25.40 14.85
CA PHE A 388 -30.42 25.62 16.30
C PHE A 388 -30.49 24.31 17.11
N ASP A 389 -31.30 23.36 16.69
CA ASP A 389 -31.61 22.14 17.46
C ASP A 389 -30.53 21.06 17.32
N ILE A 390 -29.99 20.86 16.11
CA ILE A 390 -29.00 19.79 15.84
C ILE A 390 -27.78 19.91 16.76
N PRO A 391 -27.17 21.10 16.96
CA PRO A 391 -26.03 21.24 17.85
C PRO A 391 -26.34 20.88 19.31
N GLN A 392 -27.56 21.16 19.78
CA GLN A 392 -27.96 20.81 21.16
C GLN A 392 -28.06 19.29 21.36
N VAL A 393 -28.51 18.57 20.34
CA VAL A 393 -28.56 17.10 20.35
C VAL A 393 -27.17 16.51 20.15
N ALA A 394 -26.40 17.02 19.20
CA ALA A 394 -25.02 16.60 18.93
C ALA A 394 -24.08 16.84 20.12
N GLY A 395 -24.28 17.94 20.86
CA GLY A 395 -23.58 18.26 22.11
C GLY A 395 -23.73 17.20 23.20
N LYS A 396 -24.77 16.37 23.12
CA LYS A 396 -25.06 15.29 24.07
C LYS A 396 -24.62 13.91 23.56
N PHE A 397 -23.85 13.85 22.46
CA PHE A 397 -23.37 12.59 21.92
C PHE A 397 -22.49 11.86 22.96
N LEU A 398 -22.82 10.59 23.20
CA LEU A 398 -22.08 9.72 24.11
C LEU A 398 -21.60 8.50 23.33
N ALA A 399 -20.27 8.37 23.21
CA ALA A 399 -19.67 7.16 22.67
C ALA A 399 -19.80 5.99 23.66
N PRO A 400 -20.12 4.78 23.19
CA PRO A 400 -20.25 3.60 24.04
C PRO A 400 -18.89 3.23 24.67
N LYS A 401 -18.76 3.38 26.00
CA LYS A 401 -17.52 3.06 26.71
C LYS A 401 -17.36 1.55 26.94
N ALA A 402 -18.44 0.87 27.31
CA ALA A 402 -18.44 -0.56 27.61
C ALA A 402 -18.06 -1.40 26.39
N SER A 403 -17.11 -2.32 26.55
CA SER A 403 -16.67 -3.23 25.48
C SER A 403 -17.81 -4.13 25.00
N ALA A 404 -18.65 -4.62 25.91
CA ALA A 404 -19.83 -5.44 25.60
C ALA A 404 -20.78 -4.71 24.65
N LEU A 405 -21.11 -3.45 24.95
CA LEU A 405 -22.00 -2.64 24.11
C LEU A 405 -21.39 -2.33 22.74
N ARG A 406 -20.09 -2.02 22.67
CA ARG A 406 -19.37 -1.82 21.41
C ARG A 406 -19.40 -3.09 20.54
N LYS A 407 -19.20 -4.24 21.17
CA LYS A 407 -19.29 -5.55 20.52
C LYS A 407 -20.72 -5.81 20.02
N ALA A 408 -21.74 -5.59 20.84
CA ALA A 408 -23.15 -5.74 20.44
C ALA A 408 -23.50 -4.84 19.24
N MET A 409 -23.05 -3.58 19.27
CA MET A 409 -23.23 -2.64 18.15
C MET A 409 -22.61 -3.16 16.84
N ALA A 410 -21.41 -3.72 16.90
CA ALA A 410 -20.77 -4.29 15.73
C ALA A 410 -21.49 -5.55 15.26
N LEU A 411 -21.71 -6.53 16.13
CA LEU A 411 -22.32 -7.82 15.79
C LEU A 411 -23.76 -7.68 15.26
N ALA A 412 -24.51 -6.68 15.74
CA ALA A 412 -25.81 -6.32 15.20
C ALA A 412 -25.75 -5.97 13.70
N GLU A 413 -24.71 -5.23 13.28
CA GLU A 413 -24.46 -4.87 11.87
C GLU A 413 -24.02 -6.07 11.01
N TYR A 414 -23.42 -7.10 11.62
CA TYR A 414 -23.17 -8.41 11.01
C TYR A 414 -24.42 -9.31 10.98
N GLY A 415 -25.55 -8.84 11.49
CA GLY A 415 -26.81 -9.57 11.44
C GLY A 415 -27.02 -10.56 12.59
N GLU A 416 -26.19 -10.55 13.63
CA GLU A 416 -26.34 -11.50 14.74
C GLU A 416 -27.57 -11.15 15.59
N GLY A 417 -28.61 -11.99 15.56
CA GLY A 417 -29.91 -11.68 16.16
C GLY A 417 -29.87 -11.36 17.66
N ALA A 418 -29.05 -12.07 18.44
CA ALA A 418 -28.90 -11.80 19.87
C ALA A 418 -28.32 -10.39 20.13
N ALA A 419 -27.28 -10.01 19.38
CA ALA A 419 -26.68 -8.67 19.46
C ALA A 419 -27.63 -7.57 18.97
N GLN A 420 -28.45 -7.86 17.96
CA GLN A 420 -29.52 -6.95 17.54
C GLN A 420 -30.55 -6.72 18.65
N PHE A 421 -30.94 -7.78 19.37
CA PHE A 421 -31.85 -7.63 20.51
C PHE A 421 -31.20 -6.81 21.63
N GLU A 422 -29.97 -7.14 22.03
CA GLU A 422 -29.22 -6.41 23.07
C GLU A 422 -29.05 -4.92 22.73
N LEU A 423 -28.68 -4.60 21.49
CA LEU A 423 -28.58 -3.21 21.02
C LEU A 423 -29.94 -2.52 21.06
N GLY A 424 -31.01 -3.22 20.69
CA GLY A 424 -32.38 -2.71 20.80
C GLY A 424 -32.74 -2.32 22.23
N GLN A 425 -32.39 -3.14 23.23
CA GLN A 425 -32.63 -2.84 24.64
C GLN A 425 -31.86 -1.60 25.09
N ALA A 426 -30.56 -1.53 24.78
CA ALA A 426 -29.73 -0.38 25.11
C ALA A 426 -30.28 0.94 24.55
N LEU A 427 -30.79 0.94 23.31
CA LEU A 427 -31.40 2.12 22.67
C LEU A 427 -32.79 2.46 23.22
N ALA A 428 -33.58 1.47 23.64
CA ALA A 428 -34.91 1.69 24.21
C ALA A 428 -34.83 2.27 25.63
N GLU A 429 -33.89 1.78 26.42
CA GLU A 429 -33.67 2.17 27.82
C GLU A 429 -32.76 3.40 27.95
N GLY A 430 -31.90 3.65 26.95
CA GLY A 430 -30.85 4.67 27.04
C GLY A 430 -29.63 4.21 27.85
N THR A 431 -29.41 2.89 27.96
CA THR A 431 -28.30 2.32 28.74
C THR A 431 -27.00 2.44 27.96
N GLY A 432 -26.12 3.36 28.38
CA GLY A 432 -24.84 3.61 27.72
C GLY A 432 -24.92 4.30 26.35
N LEU A 433 -26.14 4.63 25.89
CA LEU A 433 -26.45 5.36 24.66
C LEU A 433 -27.61 6.33 24.93
N GLY A 434 -27.81 7.34 24.08
CA GLY A 434 -29.04 8.14 24.13
C GLY A 434 -30.27 7.31 23.78
N LYS A 435 -31.41 7.57 24.44
CA LYS A 435 -32.69 6.90 24.17
C LYS A 435 -33.17 7.19 22.75
N LYS A 436 -33.34 6.14 21.95
CA LYS A 436 -33.72 6.20 20.53
C LYS A 436 -34.73 5.09 20.18
N PRO A 437 -36.01 5.26 20.53
CA PRO A 437 -37.02 4.20 20.39
C PRO A 437 -37.24 3.78 18.93
N ALA A 438 -37.16 4.72 17.98
CA ALA A 438 -37.29 4.39 16.55
C ALA A 438 -36.12 3.52 16.03
N GLU A 439 -34.92 3.71 16.57
CA GLU A 439 -33.75 2.88 16.24
C GLU A 439 -33.83 1.52 16.93
N ALA A 440 -34.26 1.48 18.20
CA ALA A 440 -34.54 0.25 18.93
C ALA A 440 -35.55 -0.64 18.18
N PHE A 441 -36.61 -0.04 17.62
CA PHE A 441 -37.61 -0.76 16.82
C PHE A 441 -37.01 -1.46 15.60
N VAL A 442 -36.04 -0.84 14.93
CA VAL A 442 -35.33 -1.47 13.79
C VAL A 442 -34.62 -2.74 14.25
N TRP A 443 -33.84 -2.65 15.32
CA TRP A 443 -33.03 -3.76 15.81
C TRP A 443 -33.86 -4.89 16.39
N PHE A 444 -34.90 -4.59 17.18
CA PHE A 444 -35.85 -5.61 17.65
C PHE A 444 -36.58 -6.30 16.49
N SER A 445 -36.95 -5.55 15.44
CA SER A 445 -37.60 -6.14 14.27
C SER A 445 -36.68 -7.09 13.51
N LEU A 446 -35.40 -6.75 13.37
CA LEU A 446 -34.41 -7.63 12.73
C LEU A 446 -34.13 -8.87 13.58
N ALA A 447 -34.06 -8.74 14.92
CA ALA A 447 -33.93 -9.86 15.84
C ALA A 447 -35.17 -10.77 15.82
N ALA A 448 -36.38 -10.19 15.77
CA ALA A 448 -37.63 -10.94 15.70
C ALA A 448 -37.75 -11.76 14.41
N LYS A 449 -37.28 -11.24 13.26
CA LYS A 449 -37.20 -12.00 12.00
C LYS A 449 -36.32 -13.26 12.13
N GLN A 450 -35.36 -13.25 13.05
CA GLN A 450 -34.49 -14.37 13.37
C GLN A 450 -35.03 -15.23 14.53
N LYS A 451 -36.27 -15.01 14.97
CA LYS A 451 -36.93 -15.74 16.07
C LYS A 451 -36.21 -15.63 17.42
N VAL A 452 -35.51 -14.52 17.66
CA VAL A 452 -34.92 -14.24 18.98
C VAL A 452 -36.03 -14.06 20.02
N LYS A 453 -35.90 -14.76 21.16
CA LYS A 453 -36.88 -14.74 22.25
C LYS A 453 -37.15 -13.30 22.70
N ASN A 454 -38.42 -12.97 22.96
CA ASN A 454 -38.90 -11.66 23.42
C ASN A 454 -38.69 -10.48 22.45
N ALA A 455 -38.00 -10.64 21.31
CA ALA A 455 -37.74 -9.54 20.39
C ALA A 455 -39.02 -8.93 19.78
N GLY A 456 -40.01 -9.77 19.42
CA GLY A 456 -41.29 -9.30 18.92
C GLY A 456 -42.08 -8.51 19.98
N GLN A 457 -42.13 -9.01 21.21
CA GLN A 457 -42.79 -8.33 22.33
C GLN A 457 -42.12 -6.99 22.64
N ALA A 458 -40.78 -6.95 22.69
CA ALA A 458 -40.03 -5.72 22.92
C ALA A 458 -40.22 -4.69 21.80
N ARG A 459 -40.30 -5.14 20.53
CA ARG A 459 -40.66 -4.28 19.39
C ARG A 459 -42.03 -3.66 19.56
N ASP A 460 -43.03 -4.48 19.91
CA ASP A 460 -44.44 -4.07 19.96
C ASP A 460 -44.75 -3.19 21.18
N ALA A 461 -43.92 -3.26 22.23
CA ALA A 461 -44.01 -2.39 23.41
C ALA A 461 -43.55 -0.94 23.15
N LEU A 462 -42.84 -0.67 22.04
CA LEU A 462 -42.34 0.68 21.73
C LEU A 462 -43.46 1.60 21.23
N LYS A 463 -43.63 2.74 21.90
CA LYS A 463 -44.56 3.80 21.49
C LYS A 463 -43.89 4.67 20.42
N LEU A 464 -44.36 4.55 19.18
CA LEU A 464 -43.86 5.28 18.01
C LEU A 464 -45.03 5.81 17.17
N SER A 465 -44.84 6.98 16.57
CA SER A 465 -45.73 7.53 15.55
C SER A 465 -45.69 6.69 14.26
N ASP A 466 -46.72 6.82 13.42
CA ASP A 466 -46.77 6.12 12.12
C ASP A 466 -45.62 6.54 11.20
N LYS A 467 -45.21 7.81 11.26
CA LYS A 467 -44.06 8.34 10.51
C LYS A 467 -42.76 7.65 10.93
N GLU A 468 -42.52 7.50 12.24
CA GLU A 468 -41.33 6.81 12.76
C GLU A 468 -41.32 5.33 12.40
N LYS A 469 -42.47 4.64 12.52
CA LYS A 469 -42.61 3.24 12.11
C LYS A 469 -42.36 3.05 10.62
N ALA A 470 -42.90 3.92 9.77
CA ALA A 470 -42.69 3.87 8.33
C ALA A 470 -41.20 4.07 7.96
N ALA A 471 -40.53 5.03 8.60
CA ALA A 471 -39.10 5.25 8.42
C ALA A 471 -38.25 4.06 8.90
N ALA A 472 -38.56 3.50 10.06
CA ALA A 472 -37.91 2.30 10.58
C ALA A 472 -38.10 1.09 9.64
N GLN A 473 -39.30 0.91 9.09
CA GLN A 473 -39.60 -0.18 8.16
C GLN A 473 -38.78 -0.10 6.87
N LYS A 474 -38.51 1.11 6.37
CA LYS A 474 -37.60 1.31 5.23
C LYS A 474 -36.18 0.84 5.58
N LYS A 475 -35.66 1.19 6.77
CA LYS A 475 -34.33 0.74 7.24
C LYS A 475 -34.27 -0.78 7.38
N ILE A 476 -35.30 -1.40 7.94
CA ILE A 476 -35.40 -2.86 8.10
C ILE A 476 -35.36 -3.58 6.74
N LYS A 477 -36.06 -3.04 5.72
CA LYS A 477 -36.05 -3.59 4.35
C LYS A 477 -34.70 -3.42 3.65
N ALA A 478 -34.02 -2.31 3.91
CA ALA A 478 -32.72 -2.00 3.31
C ALA A 478 -31.53 -2.70 4.00
N PHE A 479 -31.72 -3.25 5.20
CA PHE A 479 -30.66 -3.86 5.98
C PHE A 479 -30.08 -5.09 5.27
N LYS A 480 -28.75 -5.10 5.14
CA LYS A 480 -27.96 -6.24 4.67
C LYS A 480 -26.82 -6.44 5.66
N PRO A 481 -26.49 -7.65 6.12
CA PRO A 481 -25.34 -7.87 7.01
C PRO A 481 -24.00 -7.37 6.45
N LEU A 482 -23.09 -6.93 7.32
CA LEU A 482 -21.69 -6.70 6.96
C LEU A 482 -20.99 -8.01 6.59
N PRO A 483 -19.95 -7.99 5.73
CA PRO A 483 -19.27 -9.21 5.30
C PRO A 483 -18.49 -9.83 6.47
N ALA A 484 -18.81 -11.07 6.84
CA ALA A 484 -18.01 -11.82 7.82
C ALA A 484 -16.60 -12.12 7.27
N PRO A 485 -15.57 -12.21 8.15
CA PRO A 485 -14.29 -12.77 7.73
C PRO A 485 -14.53 -14.19 7.18
N LYS A 486 -13.86 -14.55 6.07
CA LYS A 486 -13.92 -15.93 5.57
C LYS A 486 -13.27 -16.83 6.62
N GLY A 487 -14.07 -17.75 7.17
CA GLY A 487 -13.73 -18.91 8.00
C GLY A 487 -12.47 -18.83 8.86
N ASP A 488 -12.66 -18.82 10.18
CA ASP A 488 -11.62 -19.28 11.11
C ASP A 488 -11.29 -20.76 10.86
#